data_AF-A0A8E1ZUI2-F1
#
_entry.id   AF-A0A8E1ZUI2-F1
#
_cell.length_a   1.000
_cell.length_b   1.000
_cell.length_c   1.000
_cell.angle_alpha   90.00
_cell.angle_beta   90.00
_cell.angle_gamma   90.00
#
_symmetry.space_group_name_H-M   'P 1'
#
loop_
_entity.id
_entity.type
_entity.pdbx_description
1 polymer ?
#
loop_
_entity_poly.entity_id
_entity_poly.type
_entity_poly.pdbx_seq_one_letter_code
_entity_poly.pdbx_strand_id
1 'polypeptide(L)'
;MKYVLAIALCVCFSCSDNSSVRKMNDVFSDDVKLVAEKMPVKEVLNPGNIVKLKDYLIVQNEYISGEDCFYVYSLDKMKFCFSFGRLGQADGEFIAPRIVQNNTGNSLSIFDSARDKIFVYDVSDTKPQLVNERKMIDIQYPTQDISYVNDSIVLFQTMGRIGNKLYSYNLNTNNTLDSLEFDSGLKEVMDSKYNSNYDVFNLANVGRKFVVGFNYINEFKVGELDDDYRFQVHEGAKLKNYGLAPTNPDKLYKNYFYYMFPSATSELLFLPYLGQEATILQPFPINLKGRHFDFYIEVYDWNLAPVARLKFDNDLIRLCIDEERHKIYTWNPLEDFDNVLVYSIENIGRDVN
;
A
#
# COMPACT_ATOMS: atom_id res chain seq x y z
N MET A 1 4.86 -62.53 40.48
CA MET A 1 3.84 -61.46 40.48
C MET A 1 4.31 -60.29 41.34
N LYS A 2 4.88 -59.26 40.72
CA LYS A 2 5.01 -57.91 41.27
C LYS A 2 4.83 -56.96 40.09
N TYR A 3 3.61 -56.49 39.88
CA TYR A 3 3.34 -55.36 39.01
C TYR A 3 3.34 -54.12 39.91
N VAL A 4 4.32 -53.24 39.72
CA VAL A 4 4.25 -51.87 40.22
C VAL A 4 3.85 -51.02 39.02
N LEU A 5 2.66 -50.43 39.12
CA LEU A 5 2.07 -49.51 38.17
C LEU A 5 3.02 -48.31 37.93
N ALA A 6 3.49 -48.15 36.70
CA ALA A 6 4.06 -46.88 36.26
C ALA A 6 2.88 -45.95 35.91
N ILE A 7 2.65 -44.92 36.72
CA ILE A 7 1.74 -43.84 36.39
C ILE A 7 2.43 -43.00 35.31
N ALA A 8 2.01 -43.18 34.06
CA ALA A 8 2.33 -42.26 32.99
C ALA A 8 1.58 -40.95 33.24
N LEU A 9 2.26 -39.95 33.78
CA LEU A 9 1.81 -38.56 33.69
C LEU A 9 1.84 -38.16 32.22
N CYS A 10 0.69 -38.21 31.55
CA CYS A 10 0.48 -37.47 30.31
C CYS A 10 0.51 -35.97 30.65
N VAL A 11 1.71 -35.39 30.59
CA VAL A 11 1.87 -33.93 30.48
C VAL A 11 1.36 -33.56 29.09
N CYS A 12 0.08 -33.20 29.00
CA CYS A 12 -0.43 -32.48 27.85
C CYS A 12 0.29 -31.14 27.82
N PHE A 13 1.41 -31.07 27.11
CA PHE A 13 1.89 -29.80 26.58
C PHE A 13 0.80 -29.32 25.63
N SER A 14 -0.12 -28.51 26.15
CA SER A 14 -0.83 -27.56 25.32
C SER A 14 0.27 -26.72 24.66
N CYS A 15 0.58 -27.02 23.40
CA CYS A 15 1.13 -26.00 22.52
C CYS A 15 0.13 -24.85 22.61
N SER A 16 0.45 -23.83 23.40
CA SER A 16 -0.22 -22.55 23.27
C SER A 16 0.09 -22.10 21.85
N ASP A 17 -0.84 -22.34 20.94
CA ASP A 17 -0.89 -21.66 19.65
C ASP A 17 -0.93 -20.17 19.97
N ASN A 18 0.25 -19.56 19.97
CA ASN A 18 0.44 -18.13 20.16
C ASN A 18 0.04 -17.36 18.89
N SER A 19 -0.68 -17.99 17.96
CA SER A 19 -1.32 -17.28 16.85
C SER A 19 -2.47 -16.47 17.44
N SER A 20 -2.30 -15.15 17.52
CA SER A 20 -3.43 -14.25 17.67
C SER A 20 -4.46 -14.62 16.60
N VAL A 21 -5.67 -15.01 17.01
CA VAL A 21 -6.75 -15.34 16.06
C VAL A 21 -6.95 -14.11 15.17
N ARG A 22 -6.71 -14.27 13.87
CA ARG A 22 -6.94 -13.20 12.90
C ARG A 22 -8.39 -12.77 12.97
N LYS A 23 -8.62 -11.46 13.08
CA LYS A 23 -9.94 -10.86 12.94
C LYS A 23 -10.25 -10.77 11.46
N MET A 24 -11.38 -11.35 11.05
CA MET A 24 -11.87 -11.30 9.68
C MET A 24 -13.17 -10.53 9.65
N ASN A 25 -13.40 -9.77 8.59
CA ASN A 25 -14.73 -9.22 8.31
C ASN A 25 -15.67 -10.33 7.82
N ASP A 26 -16.89 -10.35 8.35
CA ASP A 26 -17.94 -11.36 8.07
C ASP A 26 -18.84 -10.99 6.89
N VAL A 27 -18.43 -10.00 6.09
CA VAL A 27 -19.18 -9.49 4.93
C VAL A 27 -18.94 -10.29 3.65
N PHE A 28 -17.99 -11.22 3.66
CA PHE A 28 -17.65 -12.10 2.52
C PHE A 28 -18.02 -13.55 2.83
N SER A 29 -18.66 -14.23 1.88
CA SER A 29 -19.07 -15.62 2.04
C SER A 29 -17.91 -16.60 1.87
N ASP A 30 -17.03 -16.38 0.89
CA ASP A 30 -15.91 -17.28 0.54
C ASP A 30 -14.68 -16.50 0.07
N ASP A 31 -13.51 -17.14 0.16
CA ASP A 31 -12.25 -16.60 -0.34
C ASP A 31 -11.99 -17.05 -1.79
N VAL A 32 -11.66 -16.09 -2.66
CA VAL A 32 -11.15 -16.37 -4.01
C VAL A 32 -9.65 -16.59 -3.94
N LYS A 33 -9.20 -17.82 -4.22
CA LYS A 33 -7.78 -18.15 -4.22
C LYS A 33 -7.12 -17.74 -5.54
N LEU A 34 -6.04 -16.99 -5.45
CA LEU A 34 -5.22 -16.57 -6.59
C LEU A 34 -3.84 -17.23 -6.50
N VAL A 35 -3.32 -17.62 -7.66
CA VAL A 35 -2.01 -18.26 -7.82
C VAL A 35 -1.18 -17.41 -8.75
N ALA A 36 0.08 -17.15 -8.36
CA ALA A 36 0.95 -16.28 -9.12
C ALA A 36 1.50 -16.98 -10.37
N GLU A 37 1.50 -16.28 -11.50
CA GLU A 37 2.52 -16.48 -12.52
C GLU A 37 3.80 -15.77 -12.06
N LYS A 38 4.90 -16.54 -11.94
CA LYS A 38 6.20 -16.00 -11.53
C LYS A 38 6.97 -15.56 -12.77
N MET A 39 7.32 -14.28 -12.81
CA MET A 39 8.08 -13.69 -13.90
C MET A 39 9.52 -13.48 -13.46
N PRO A 40 10.46 -14.33 -13.92
CA PRO A 40 11.83 -14.23 -13.49
C PRO A 40 12.47 -12.94 -13.97
N VAL A 41 13.09 -12.22 -13.05
CA VAL A 41 13.96 -11.08 -13.33
C VAL A 41 15.42 -11.51 -13.17
N LYS A 42 16.35 -10.80 -13.80
CA LYS A 42 17.79 -11.06 -13.70
C LYS A 42 18.53 -9.95 -12.95
N GLU A 43 17.81 -8.90 -12.64
CA GLU A 43 18.27 -7.69 -12.01
C GLU A 43 18.20 -7.84 -10.48
N VAL A 44 19.08 -7.15 -9.76
CA VAL A 44 19.07 -7.17 -8.29
C VAL A 44 17.91 -6.30 -7.80
N LEU A 45 16.83 -6.93 -7.35
CA LEU A 45 15.68 -6.24 -6.82
C LEU A 45 15.69 -6.20 -5.28
N ASN A 46 15.17 -5.08 -4.76
CA ASN A 46 14.71 -4.92 -3.39
C ASN A 46 13.49 -3.99 -3.44
N PRO A 47 12.37 -4.42 -4.05
CA PRO A 47 11.30 -3.51 -4.41
C PRO A 47 10.65 -2.91 -3.15
N GLY A 48 10.42 -1.60 -3.20
CA GLY A 48 9.54 -0.89 -2.25
C GLY A 48 8.32 -0.29 -2.90
N ASN A 49 8.31 -0.14 -4.23
CA ASN A 49 7.14 0.33 -4.98
C ASN A 49 7.11 -0.24 -6.39
N ILE A 50 5.92 -0.26 -6.98
CA ILE A 50 5.67 -0.74 -8.34
C ILE A 50 4.54 0.07 -8.97
N VAL A 51 4.72 0.52 -10.20
CA VAL A 51 3.70 1.28 -10.94
C VAL A 51 3.64 0.82 -12.39
N LYS A 52 2.45 0.83 -12.98
CA LYS A 52 2.27 0.67 -14.42
C LYS A 52 2.15 2.02 -15.10
N LEU A 53 2.83 2.13 -16.23
CA LEU A 53 2.57 3.12 -17.25
C LEU A 53 1.65 2.50 -18.31
N LYS A 54 1.51 3.14 -19.48
CA LYS A 54 0.76 2.58 -20.60
C LYS A 54 1.41 1.31 -21.13
N ASP A 55 2.72 1.38 -21.43
CA ASP A 55 3.44 0.30 -22.11
C ASP A 55 4.53 -0.35 -21.23
N TYR A 56 4.73 0.14 -20.01
CA TYR A 56 5.82 -0.29 -19.13
C TYR A 56 5.36 -0.56 -17.69
N LEU A 57 6.05 -1.49 -17.02
CA LEU A 57 6.00 -1.69 -15.58
C LEU A 57 7.30 -1.17 -14.98
N ILE A 58 7.20 -0.36 -13.93
CA ILE A 58 8.36 0.22 -13.26
C ILE A 58 8.41 -0.27 -11.82
N VAL A 59 9.54 -0.87 -11.45
CA VAL A 59 9.84 -1.31 -10.10
C VAL A 59 10.82 -0.33 -9.47
N GLN A 60 10.47 0.22 -8.31
CA GLN A 60 11.35 1.06 -7.50
C GLN A 60 11.96 0.24 -6.36
N ASN A 61 13.29 0.21 -6.27
CA ASN A 61 14.00 -0.43 -5.16
C ASN A 61 14.16 0.48 -3.93
N GLU A 62 14.05 -0.09 -2.72
CA GLU A 62 14.44 0.50 -1.45
C GLU A 62 15.96 0.38 -1.26
N TYR A 63 16.71 1.39 -1.69
CA TYR A 63 18.17 1.56 -1.51
C TYR A 63 19.02 0.29 -1.68
N ILE A 64 19.62 0.12 -2.86
CA ILE A 64 20.69 -0.85 -3.09
C ILE A 64 21.96 -0.08 -3.45
N SER A 65 23.02 -0.23 -2.66
CA SER A 65 24.25 0.54 -2.84
C SER A 65 24.89 0.25 -4.20
N GLY A 66 25.14 1.31 -4.98
CA GLY A 66 25.77 1.21 -6.31
C GLY A 66 24.82 0.89 -7.46
N GLU A 67 23.58 0.51 -7.16
CA GLU A 67 22.56 0.17 -8.15
C GLU A 67 21.63 1.35 -8.46
N ASP A 68 20.90 1.23 -9.56
CA ASP A 68 19.83 2.14 -9.93
C ASP A 68 18.57 1.91 -9.08
N CYS A 69 17.74 2.95 -8.92
CA CYS A 69 16.48 2.86 -8.17
C CYS A 69 15.33 2.29 -9.00
N PHE A 70 15.30 2.57 -10.30
CA PHE A 70 14.13 2.32 -11.14
C PHE A 70 14.47 1.32 -12.23
N TYR A 71 13.74 0.21 -12.24
CA TYR A 71 13.88 -0.85 -13.22
C TYR A 71 12.64 -0.87 -14.11
N VAL A 72 12.85 -0.76 -15.42
CA VAL A 72 11.78 -0.63 -16.41
C VAL A 72 11.65 -1.94 -17.18
N TYR A 73 10.42 -2.48 -17.22
CA TYR A 73 10.07 -3.68 -17.96
C TYR A 73 9.00 -3.34 -19.00
N SER A 74 9.09 -3.90 -20.21
CA SER A 74 8.02 -3.77 -21.19
C SER A 74 6.81 -4.57 -20.71
N LEU A 75 5.60 -3.98 -20.76
CA LEU A 75 4.40 -4.63 -20.20
C LEU A 75 3.87 -5.76 -21.10
N ASP A 76 4.13 -5.67 -22.42
CA ASP A 76 3.67 -6.64 -23.43
C ASP A 76 4.39 -8.01 -23.33
N LYS A 77 5.70 -7.96 -23.09
CA LYS A 77 6.61 -9.11 -23.05
C LYS A 77 7.16 -9.36 -21.67
N MET A 78 6.91 -8.43 -20.74
CA MET A 78 7.42 -8.46 -19.36
C MET A 78 8.93 -8.68 -19.34
N LYS A 79 9.62 -7.92 -20.20
CA LYS A 79 11.06 -8.03 -20.41
C LYS A 79 11.74 -6.77 -19.90
N PHE A 80 12.85 -6.94 -19.19
CA PHE A 80 13.71 -5.83 -18.80
C PHE A 80 14.16 -4.99 -20.01
N CYS A 81 13.99 -3.68 -19.88
CA CYS A 81 14.39 -2.67 -20.86
C CYS A 81 15.71 -2.02 -20.45
N PHE A 82 15.69 -1.30 -19.31
CA PHE A 82 16.83 -0.60 -18.73
C PHE A 82 16.53 -0.24 -17.26
N SER A 83 17.56 0.19 -16.54
CA SER A 83 17.46 0.78 -15.22
C SER A 83 18.01 2.21 -15.21
N PHE A 84 17.60 3.02 -14.23
CA PHE A 84 18.15 4.37 -14.04
C PHE A 84 17.90 4.93 -12.62
N GLY A 85 18.53 6.07 -12.36
CA GLY A 85 18.30 6.87 -11.15
C GLY A 85 19.15 6.37 -9.98
N ARG A 86 20.42 6.76 -9.96
CA ARG A 86 21.33 6.43 -8.86
C ARG A 86 21.03 7.24 -7.61
N LEU A 87 21.26 6.62 -6.45
CA LEU A 87 21.20 7.31 -5.17
C LEU A 87 22.53 8.01 -4.88
N GLY A 88 22.43 9.27 -4.49
CA GLY A 88 23.57 10.10 -4.13
C GLY A 88 23.24 11.59 -4.19
N GLN A 89 24.27 12.40 -3.98
CA GLN A 89 24.15 13.86 -3.86
C GLN A 89 24.70 14.60 -5.07
N ALA A 90 25.28 13.91 -6.05
CA ALA A 90 25.81 14.54 -7.25
C ALA A 90 24.68 15.00 -8.19
N ASP A 91 25.06 15.80 -9.20
CA ASP A 91 24.16 16.24 -10.24
C ASP A 91 23.62 15.03 -11.03
N GLY A 92 22.29 14.94 -11.14
CA GLY A 92 21.61 13.82 -11.80
C GLY A 92 21.34 12.60 -10.92
N GLU A 93 21.73 12.62 -9.64
CA GLU A 93 21.41 11.57 -8.66
C GLU A 93 20.21 11.94 -7.79
N PHE A 94 19.58 10.95 -7.16
CA PHE A 94 18.44 11.11 -6.24
C PHE A 94 18.87 10.93 -4.78
N ILE A 95 18.25 11.65 -3.83
CA ILE A 95 18.54 11.49 -2.40
C ILE A 95 17.46 10.65 -1.73
N ALA A 96 16.19 11.02 -1.92
CA ALA A 96 15.04 10.30 -1.35
C ALA A 96 13.91 10.21 -2.39
N PRO A 97 14.13 9.49 -3.50
CA PRO A 97 13.16 9.42 -4.58
C PRO A 97 11.97 8.54 -4.19
N ARG A 98 10.78 8.93 -4.64
CA ARG A 98 9.54 8.15 -4.58
C ARG A 98 8.75 8.35 -5.85
N ILE A 99 8.19 7.26 -6.39
CA ILE A 99 7.26 7.33 -7.52
C ILE A 99 6.00 8.10 -7.12
N VAL A 100 5.61 9.08 -7.94
CA VAL A 100 4.27 9.67 -7.91
C VAL A 100 3.30 8.71 -8.61
N GLN A 101 2.20 8.37 -7.96
CA GLN A 101 1.20 7.43 -8.48
C GLN A 101 0.28 8.08 -9.52
N ASN A 102 -0.46 7.26 -10.28
CA ASN A 102 -1.45 7.68 -11.28
C ASN A 102 -0.88 8.52 -12.43
N ASN A 103 0.31 8.16 -12.93
CA ASN A 103 0.84 8.78 -14.14
C ASN A 103 -0.01 8.43 -15.38
N THR A 104 0.03 9.31 -16.38
CA THR A 104 -0.68 9.13 -17.65
C THR A 104 0.30 8.78 -18.77
N GLY A 105 -0.15 7.92 -19.70
CA GLY A 105 0.68 7.49 -20.82
C GLY A 105 1.97 6.78 -20.36
N ASN A 106 3.09 7.12 -21.00
CA ASN A 106 4.42 6.66 -20.60
C ASN A 106 5.22 7.74 -19.83
N SER A 107 4.52 8.66 -19.17
CA SER A 107 5.18 9.63 -18.30
C SER A 107 5.42 9.01 -16.92
N LEU A 108 6.59 9.23 -16.32
CA LEU A 108 6.90 8.83 -14.95
C LEU A 108 7.32 10.07 -14.16
N SER A 109 6.57 10.38 -13.11
CA SER A 109 6.94 11.40 -12.14
C SER A 109 7.61 10.78 -10.91
N ILE A 110 8.74 11.37 -10.51
CA ILE A 110 9.51 10.99 -9.32
C ILE A 110 9.62 12.20 -8.41
N PHE A 111 9.09 12.09 -7.19
CA PHE A 111 9.28 13.09 -6.14
C PHE A 111 10.53 12.76 -5.33
N ASP A 112 11.55 13.62 -5.38
CA ASP A 112 12.71 13.54 -4.49
C ASP A 112 12.47 14.44 -3.28
N SER A 113 12.09 13.84 -2.16
CA SER A 113 11.66 14.60 -0.98
C SER A 113 12.77 15.34 -0.26
N ALA A 114 14.04 15.06 -0.57
CA ALA A 114 15.16 15.84 -0.02
C ALA A 114 15.55 17.02 -0.93
N ARG A 115 15.03 17.07 -2.16
CA ARG A 115 15.22 18.17 -3.12
C ARG A 115 13.96 19.01 -3.33
N ASP A 116 12.84 18.62 -2.76
CA ASP A 116 11.53 19.26 -2.90
C ASP A 116 11.12 19.43 -4.37
N LYS A 117 11.41 18.40 -5.18
CA LYS A 117 11.22 18.41 -6.63
C LYS A 117 10.53 17.17 -7.13
N ILE A 118 9.64 17.36 -8.09
CA ILE A 118 9.10 16.32 -8.95
C ILE A 118 9.82 16.39 -10.29
N PHE A 119 10.50 15.31 -10.65
CA PHE A 119 11.11 15.10 -11.97
C PHE A 119 10.14 14.31 -12.84
N VAL A 120 9.86 14.79 -14.05
CA VAL A 120 8.93 14.14 -14.99
C VAL A 120 9.73 13.60 -16.17
N TYR A 121 9.65 12.29 -16.38
CA TYR A 121 10.32 11.59 -17.45
C TYR A 121 9.32 11.06 -18.47
N ASP A 122 9.63 11.18 -19.75
CA ASP A 122 9.01 10.33 -20.77
C ASP A 122 9.81 9.04 -20.89
N VAL A 123 9.13 7.91 -20.77
CA VAL A 123 9.74 6.58 -20.75
C VAL A 123 9.57 5.92 -22.12
N SER A 124 10.68 5.43 -22.67
CA SER A 124 10.73 4.62 -23.90
C SER A 124 11.23 3.21 -23.58
N ASP A 125 11.60 2.44 -24.60
CA ASP A 125 12.18 1.10 -24.45
C ASP A 125 13.69 1.12 -24.18
N THR A 126 14.36 2.26 -24.39
CA THR A 126 15.83 2.36 -24.32
C THR A 126 16.35 3.30 -23.25
N LYS A 127 15.61 4.35 -22.90
CA LYS A 127 16.00 5.30 -21.85
C LYS A 127 14.82 6.13 -21.34
N PRO A 128 14.92 6.74 -20.15
CA PRO A 128 14.06 7.82 -19.74
C PRO A 128 14.58 9.16 -20.29
N GLN A 129 13.68 10.07 -20.66
CA GLN A 129 14.01 11.43 -21.03
C GLN A 129 13.37 12.39 -20.03
N LEU A 130 14.19 13.15 -19.30
CA LEU A 130 13.66 14.22 -18.44
C LEU A 130 13.02 15.29 -19.34
N VAL A 131 11.72 15.53 -19.14
CA VAL A 131 10.94 16.51 -19.92
C VAL A 131 10.46 17.68 -19.08
N ASN A 132 10.40 17.54 -17.76
CA ASN A 132 10.00 18.62 -16.87
C ASN A 132 10.55 18.46 -15.45
N GLU A 133 10.69 19.58 -14.75
CA GLU A 133 10.95 19.64 -13.32
C GLU A 133 9.95 20.60 -12.66
N ARG A 134 9.30 20.15 -11.59
CA ARG A 134 8.38 20.98 -10.80
C ARG A 134 8.89 21.05 -9.37
N LYS A 135 8.99 22.25 -8.83
CA LYS A 135 9.28 22.43 -7.41
C LYS A 135 7.98 22.26 -6.63
N MET A 136 8.01 21.53 -5.52
CA MET A 136 6.92 21.48 -4.56
C MET A 136 7.35 22.29 -3.35
N ILE A 137 6.67 23.40 -3.07
CA ILE A 137 7.03 24.32 -1.97
C ILE A 137 5.89 24.29 -0.96
N ASP A 138 6.14 23.76 0.25
CA ASP A 138 5.29 23.97 1.43
C ASP A 138 6.07 23.62 2.72
N ILE A 139 5.54 24.03 3.88
CA ILE A 139 5.97 23.64 5.24
C ILE A 139 5.60 22.17 5.53
N GLN A 140 4.75 21.56 4.70
CA GLN A 140 4.16 20.24 4.88
C GLN A 140 4.64 19.28 3.78
N TYR A 141 5.35 18.22 4.15
CA TYR A 141 5.99 17.30 3.21
C TYR A 141 5.25 15.95 3.11
N PRO A 142 5.06 15.40 1.90
CA PRO A 142 4.54 14.04 1.71
C PRO A 142 5.35 13.03 2.52
N THR A 143 4.68 12.31 3.42
CA THR A 143 5.35 11.33 4.30
C THR A 143 5.30 9.90 3.76
N GLN A 144 4.34 9.60 2.88
CA GLN A 144 4.19 8.28 2.25
C GLN A 144 3.96 8.43 0.75
N ASP A 145 2.73 8.24 0.28
CA ASP A 145 2.40 8.26 -1.14
C ASP A 145 1.97 9.67 -1.58
N ILE A 146 2.33 9.99 -2.82
CA ILE A 146 1.89 11.16 -3.58
C ILE A 146 1.31 10.64 -4.89
N SER A 147 0.19 11.21 -5.32
CA SER A 147 -0.61 10.66 -6.41
C SER A 147 -1.26 11.78 -7.21
N TYR A 148 -1.32 11.64 -8.53
CA TYR A 148 -2.02 12.60 -9.36
C TYR A 148 -3.54 12.40 -9.29
N VAL A 149 -4.26 13.51 -9.24
CA VAL A 149 -5.68 13.64 -9.59
C VAL A 149 -5.80 13.96 -11.08
N ASN A 150 -4.92 14.83 -11.57
CA ASN A 150 -4.77 15.26 -12.96
C ASN A 150 -3.38 15.89 -13.15
N ASP A 151 -3.13 16.54 -14.29
CA ASP A 151 -1.82 17.09 -14.68
C ASP A 151 -1.24 18.16 -13.74
N SER A 152 -2.03 18.77 -12.85
CA SER A 152 -1.58 19.81 -11.93
C SER A 152 -1.96 19.58 -10.47
N ILE A 153 -2.94 18.73 -10.18
CA ILE A 153 -3.41 18.47 -8.83
C ILE A 153 -2.88 17.12 -8.34
N VAL A 154 -2.29 17.13 -7.14
CA VAL A 154 -1.83 15.92 -6.44
C VAL A 154 -2.52 15.77 -5.10
N LEU A 155 -2.71 14.52 -4.69
CA LEU A 155 -3.03 14.14 -3.32
C LEU A 155 -1.80 13.55 -2.63
N PHE A 156 -1.59 13.90 -1.38
CA PHE A 156 -0.58 13.27 -0.52
C PHE A 156 -0.98 13.33 0.95
N GLN A 157 -0.36 12.45 1.75
CA GLN A 157 -0.57 12.41 3.19
C GLN A 157 0.65 12.81 4.00
N THR A 158 0.42 13.52 5.11
CA THR A 158 1.39 13.69 6.19
C THR A 158 1.10 12.71 7.31
N MET A 159 2.12 12.34 8.08
CA MET A 159 2.02 11.42 9.21
C MET A 159 2.90 11.88 10.37
N GLY A 160 2.56 11.42 11.58
CA GLY A 160 3.39 11.58 12.78
C GLY A 160 3.20 12.91 13.50
N ARG A 161 4.30 13.58 13.86
CA ARG A 161 4.27 14.75 14.79
C ARG A 161 3.49 15.95 14.28
N ILE A 162 3.29 16.06 12.97
CA ILE A 162 2.52 17.13 12.32
C ILE A 162 1.05 16.77 12.09
N GLY A 163 0.61 15.59 12.55
CA GLY A 163 -0.73 15.05 12.36
C GLY A 163 -0.86 14.18 11.11
N ASN A 164 -1.87 13.32 11.10
CA ASN A 164 -2.23 12.53 9.92
C ASN A 164 -3.27 13.31 9.13
N LYS A 165 -2.85 13.88 8.00
CA LYS A 165 -3.69 14.74 7.17
C LYS A 165 -3.52 14.38 5.71
N LEU A 166 -4.62 14.46 4.98
CA LEU A 166 -4.68 14.33 3.53
C LEU A 166 -4.72 15.73 2.92
N TYR A 167 -3.91 15.98 1.89
CA TYR A 167 -3.79 17.28 1.24
C TYR A 167 -4.17 17.19 -0.23
N SER A 168 -4.89 18.19 -0.73
CA SER A 168 -4.98 18.49 -2.16
C SER A 168 -4.08 19.67 -2.48
N TYR A 169 -3.21 19.53 -3.48
CA TYR A 169 -2.18 20.52 -3.78
C TYR A 169 -2.07 20.80 -5.26
N ASN A 170 -1.92 22.08 -5.62
CA ASN A 170 -1.76 22.51 -6.99
C ASN A 170 -0.28 22.80 -7.30
N LEU A 171 0.30 21.99 -8.17
CA LEU A 171 1.69 22.08 -8.60
C LEU A 171 2.00 23.31 -9.47
N ASN A 172 0.99 23.95 -10.07
CA ASN A 172 1.20 25.14 -10.91
C ASN A 172 1.32 26.41 -10.06
N THR A 173 0.50 26.49 -9.01
CA THR A 173 0.44 27.64 -8.10
C THR A 173 1.24 27.43 -6.81
N ASN A 174 1.71 26.20 -6.57
CA ASN A 174 2.47 25.79 -5.39
C ASN A 174 1.75 26.10 -4.08
N ASN A 175 0.47 25.73 -3.99
CA ASN A 175 -0.33 25.92 -2.79
C ASN A 175 -1.20 24.72 -2.48
N THR A 176 -1.38 24.50 -1.18
CA THR A 176 -2.44 23.64 -0.65
C THR A 176 -3.80 24.26 -0.99
N LEU A 177 -4.68 23.46 -1.60
CA LEU A 177 -6.05 23.85 -1.93
C LEU A 177 -7.01 23.51 -0.79
N ASP A 178 -6.83 22.34 -0.17
CA ASP A 178 -7.57 21.89 0.98
C ASP A 178 -6.78 20.84 1.78
N SER A 179 -7.21 20.60 3.03
CA SER A 179 -6.66 19.55 3.88
C SER A 179 -7.77 18.87 4.68
N LEU A 180 -7.69 17.56 4.80
CA LEU A 180 -8.63 16.74 5.55
C LEU A 180 -7.92 16.00 6.67
N GLU A 181 -8.49 16.07 7.86
CA GLU A 181 -8.12 15.27 9.04
C GLU A 181 -9.33 14.41 9.42
N PHE A 182 -9.09 13.14 9.72
CA PHE A 182 -10.16 12.23 10.13
C PHE A 182 -10.26 12.19 11.64
N ASP A 183 -11.47 12.38 12.16
CA ASP A 183 -11.78 12.10 13.56
C ASP A 183 -12.22 10.65 13.70
N SER A 184 -11.39 9.83 14.33
CA SER A 184 -11.68 8.43 14.63
C SER A 184 -12.48 8.23 15.92
N GLY A 185 -12.67 9.29 16.72
CA GLY A 185 -13.17 9.20 18.09
C GLY A 185 -12.18 8.55 19.07
N LEU A 186 -10.99 8.10 18.64
CA LEU A 186 -10.00 7.47 19.52
C LEU A 186 -9.53 8.41 20.63
N LYS A 187 -9.49 9.72 20.36
CA LYS A 187 -9.10 10.73 21.34
C LYS A 187 -10.04 10.73 22.55
N GLU A 188 -11.34 10.55 22.34
CA GLU A 188 -12.34 10.48 23.41
C GLU A 188 -12.23 9.19 24.22
N VAL A 189 -11.89 8.09 23.55
CA VAL A 189 -11.80 6.75 24.17
C VAL A 189 -10.49 6.55 24.94
N MET A 190 -9.38 7.11 24.44
CA MET A 190 -8.04 6.91 24.99
C MET A 190 -7.60 8.01 25.97
N ASP A 191 -8.24 9.18 25.93
CA ASP A 191 -7.95 10.33 26.78
C ASP A 191 -6.43 10.66 26.77
N SER A 192 -5.76 10.69 27.93
CA SER A 192 -4.34 11.01 28.08
C SER A 192 -3.37 10.02 27.40
N LYS A 193 -3.86 8.85 26.98
CA LYS A 193 -3.06 7.84 26.24
C LYS A 193 -3.15 7.99 24.74
N TYR A 194 -4.02 8.87 24.24
CA TYR A 194 -4.18 9.09 22.81
C TYR A 194 -2.87 9.54 22.15
N ASN A 195 -2.60 8.99 20.97
CA ASN A 195 -1.49 9.36 20.12
C ASN A 195 -1.99 9.34 18.66
N SER A 196 -1.68 10.38 17.89
CA SER A 196 -2.09 10.46 16.48
C SER A 196 -1.61 9.28 15.64
N ASN A 197 -0.57 8.55 16.04
CA ASN A 197 -0.11 7.34 15.34
C ASN A 197 -1.15 6.20 15.28
N TYR A 198 -2.23 6.26 16.08
CA TYR A 198 -3.35 5.32 15.95
C TYR A 198 -4.28 5.66 14.78
N ASP A 199 -4.29 6.92 14.32
CA ASP A 199 -5.13 7.40 13.20
C ASP A 199 -4.40 7.36 11.86
N VAL A 200 -3.35 6.53 11.75
CA VAL A 200 -2.60 6.42 10.51
C VAL A 200 -3.48 5.75 9.46
N PHE A 201 -3.47 6.30 8.26
CA PHE A 201 -4.13 5.74 7.09
C PHE A 201 -3.18 5.73 5.89
N ASN A 202 -3.53 4.94 4.87
CA ASN A 202 -2.96 5.02 3.54
C ASN A 202 -4.04 5.43 2.53
N LEU A 203 -3.61 6.00 1.41
CA LEU A 203 -4.47 6.60 0.38
C LEU A 203 -4.30 5.89 -0.97
N ALA A 204 -5.41 5.76 -1.70
CA ALA A 204 -5.40 5.65 -3.15
C ALA A 204 -6.45 6.57 -3.77
N ASN A 205 -6.27 6.97 -5.02
CA ASN A 205 -7.25 7.76 -5.75
C ASN A 205 -7.33 7.33 -7.21
N VAL A 206 -8.46 7.61 -7.86
CA VAL A 206 -8.66 7.49 -9.30
C VAL A 206 -9.38 8.76 -9.76
N GLY A 207 -8.64 9.61 -10.47
CA GLY A 207 -9.08 10.98 -10.72
C GLY A 207 -9.42 11.69 -9.41
N ARG A 208 -10.64 12.24 -9.32
CA ARG A 208 -11.14 12.97 -8.14
C ARG A 208 -11.65 12.08 -7.01
N LYS A 209 -11.90 10.78 -7.25
CA LYS A 209 -12.35 9.86 -6.21
C LYS A 209 -11.18 9.34 -5.41
N PHE A 210 -11.34 9.18 -4.11
CA PHE A 210 -10.30 8.64 -3.24
C PHE A 210 -10.85 7.66 -2.22
N VAL A 211 -9.97 6.78 -1.75
CA VAL A 211 -10.20 5.85 -0.65
C VAL A 211 -9.05 5.96 0.36
N VAL A 212 -9.39 5.96 1.64
CA VAL A 212 -8.42 5.85 2.74
C VAL A 212 -8.70 4.59 3.55
N GLY A 213 -7.66 3.79 3.79
CA GLY A 213 -7.72 2.63 4.68
C GLY A 213 -6.93 2.91 5.95
N PHE A 214 -7.55 2.70 7.12
CA PHE A 214 -6.90 2.95 8.41
C PHE A 214 -6.09 1.73 8.88
N ASN A 215 -4.90 1.99 9.39
CA ASN A 215 -3.96 0.95 9.79
C ASN A 215 -4.40 0.27 11.08
N TYR A 216 -4.89 1.02 12.08
CA TYR A 216 -5.24 0.48 13.41
C TYR A 216 -6.74 0.54 13.73
N ILE A 217 -7.55 0.95 12.76
CA ILE A 217 -9.00 1.02 12.86
C ILE A 217 -9.54 0.12 11.75
N ASN A 218 -10.48 -0.77 12.05
CA ASN A 218 -11.10 -1.65 11.05
C ASN A 218 -12.14 -0.87 10.24
N GLU A 219 -11.69 0.19 9.56
CA GLU A 219 -12.51 1.08 8.77
C GLU A 219 -11.72 1.52 7.53
N PHE A 220 -12.46 1.78 6.47
CA PHE A 220 -12.00 2.57 5.34
C PHE A 220 -13.11 3.55 4.94
N LYS A 221 -12.71 4.69 4.38
CA LYS A 221 -13.63 5.75 3.93
C LYS A 221 -13.36 6.06 2.47
N VAL A 222 -14.41 6.43 1.75
CA VAL A 222 -14.33 6.93 0.38
C VAL A 222 -14.79 8.37 0.32
N GLY A 223 -14.35 9.08 -0.70
CA GLY A 223 -14.76 10.46 -0.94
C GLY A 223 -14.42 10.89 -2.34
N GLU A 224 -14.71 12.15 -2.62
CA GLU A 224 -14.33 12.80 -3.87
C GLU A 224 -13.89 14.24 -3.64
N LEU A 225 -13.20 14.80 -4.63
CA LEU A 225 -12.89 16.21 -4.68
C LEU A 225 -13.99 16.95 -5.46
N ASP A 226 -14.43 18.10 -4.94
CA ASP A 226 -15.33 19.00 -5.66
C ASP A 226 -14.62 19.74 -6.81
N ASP A 227 -15.33 20.66 -7.48
CA ASP A 227 -14.78 21.42 -8.60
C ASP A 227 -13.62 22.35 -8.23
N ASP A 228 -13.52 22.74 -6.97
CA ASP A 228 -12.42 23.54 -6.40
C ASP A 228 -11.32 22.65 -5.79
N TYR A 229 -11.42 21.34 -5.97
CA TYR A 229 -10.54 20.32 -5.39
C TYR A 229 -10.52 20.29 -3.85
N ARG A 230 -11.67 20.59 -3.22
CA ARG A 230 -11.87 20.41 -1.78
C ARG A 230 -12.47 19.04 -1.48
N PHE A 231 -12.14 18.49 -0.31
CA PHE A 231 -12.54 17.14 0.07
C PHE A 231 -14.02 17.06 0.44
N GLN A 232 -14.72 16.11 -0.18
CA GLN A 232 -16.07 15.69 0.16
C GLN A 232 -16.01 14.21 0.57
N VAL A 233 -16.17 13.94 1.87
CA VAL A 233 -16.11 12.57 2.41
C VAL A 233 -17.51 11.96 2.42
N HIS A 234 -17.65 10.80 1.80
CA HIS A 234 -18.88 10.01 1.85
C HIS A 234 -18.87 9.09 3.10
N GLU A 235 -20.02 8.51 3.48
CA GLU A 235 -20.03 7.54 4.58
C GLU A 235 -19.02 6.41 4.32
N GLY A 236 -18.29 5.96 5.34
CA GLY A 236 -17.39 4.80 5.26
C GLY A 236 -18.13 3.47 5.41
N ALA A 237 -17.46 2.37 5.07
CA ALA A 237 -18.04 1.05 5.27
C ALA A 237 -18.14 0.78 6.78
N LYS A 238 -19.37 0.69 7.31
CA LYS A 238 -19.62 0.35 8.72
C LYS A 238 -19.41 -1.15 8.91
N LEU A 239 -18.15 -1.57 8.98
CA LEU A 239 -17.77 -2.95 9.22
C LEU A 239 -18.10 -3.31 10.67
N LYS A 240 -19.00 -4.28 10.85
CA LYS A 240 -19.38 -4.75 12.19
C LYS A 240 -18.18 -5.42 12.85
N ASN A 241 -18.07 -5.22 14.16
CA ASN A 241 -17.50 -6.16 15.16
C ASN A 241 -16.29 -5.77 15.99
N TYR A 242 -15.73 -4.55 15.99
CA TYR A 242 -14.73 -4.22 17.01
C TYR A 242 -14.89 -2.79 17.50
N GLY A 243 -15.09 -2.63 18.82
CA GLY A 243 -15.20 -1.30 19.44
C GLY A 243 -13.99 -0.44 19.13
N LEU A 244 -14.18 0.88 19.07
CA LEU A 244 -13.13 1.85 18.75
C LEU A 244 -11.89 1.70 19.64
N ALA A 245 -12.00 1.13 20.84
CA ALA A 245 -10.89 1.05 21.77
C ALA A 245 -9.73 0.16 21.26
N PRO A 246 -8.48 0.66 21.26
CA PRO A 246 -7.31 -0.17 20.99
C PRO A 246 -7.23 -1.33 21.99
N THR A 247 -6.79 -2.51 21.53
CA THR A 247 -6.57 -3.67 22.41
C THR A 247 -5.41 -3.44 23.40
N ASN A 248 -4.49 -2.52 23.08
CA ASN A 248 -3.42 -2.10 23.94
C ASN A 248 -3.15 -0.58 23.80
N PRO A 249 -3.64 0.27 24.72
CA PRO A 249 -3.46 1.71 24.60
C PRO A 249 -2.01 2.17 24.85
N ASP A 250 -1.19 1.36 25.53
CA ASP A 250 0.18 1.72 25.90
C ASP A 250 1.21 1.37 24.81
N LYS A 251 0.89 0.42 23.92
CA LYS A 251 1.81 -0.09 22.90
C LYS A 251 1.09 -0.23 21.56
N LEU A 252 1.31 0.73 20.67
CA LEU A 252 0.74 0.77 19.31
C LEU A 252 0.86 -0.58 18.58
N TYR A 253 2.06 -1.17 18.55
CA TYR A 253 2.32 -2.41 17.83
C TYR A 253 1.63 -3.66 18.44
N LYS A 254 1.07 -3.57 19.65
CA LYS A 254 0.24 -4.63 20.26
C LYS A 254 -1.25 -4.48 19.94
N ASN A 255 -1.57 -3.64 18.97
CA ASN A 255 -2.92 -3.49 18.44
C ASN A 255 -3.06 -4.23 17.13
N TYR A 256 -4.31 -4.53 16.78
CA TYR A 256 -4.63 -5.09 15.48
C TYR A 256 -4.34 -4.09 14.37
N PHE A 257 -3.74 -4.58 13.31
CA PHE A 257 -3.47 -3.86 12.08
C PHE A 257 -4.44 -4.36 11.01
N TYR A 258 -5.15 -3.46 10.33
CA TYR A 258 -6.24 -3.80 9.40
C TYR A 258 -5.84 -3.51 7.97
N TYR A 259 -5.96 -2.26 7.51
CA TYR A 259 -5.75 -1.90 6.11
C TYR A 259 -4.37 -1.29 5.87
N MET A 260 -3.74 -1.61 4.73
CA MET A 260 -2.52 -0.93 4.27
C MET A 260 -2.54 -0.76 2.75
N PHE A 261 -1.88 0.30 2.28
CA PHE A 261 -1.57 0.53 0.86
C PHE A 261 -2.74 0.19 -0.08
N PRO A 262 -3.92 0.81 0.09
CA PRO A 262 -5.05 0.55 -0.79
C PRO A 262 -4.67 0.84 -2.24
N SER A 263 -5.39 0.23 -3.16
CA SER A 263 -5.34 0.51 -4.59
C SER A 263 -6.76 0.63 -5.11
N ALA A 264 -6.95 1.35 -6.21
CA ALA A 264 -8.27 1.55 -6.77
C ALA A 264 -8.21 1.56 -8.30
N THR A 265 -9.34 1.20 -8.88
CA THR A 265 -9.64 1.25 -10.31
C THR A 265 -10.86 2.14 -10.53
N SER A 266 -11.29 2.33 -11.77
CA SER A 266 -12.51 3.12 -12.01
C SER A 266 -13.78 2.50 -11.41
N GLU A 267 -13.77 1.18 -11.16
CA GLU A 267 -14.92 0.40 -10.68
C GLU A 267 -14.74 -0.17 -9.27
N LEU A 268 -13.53 -0.65 -8.94
CA LEU A 268 -13.25 -1.45 -7.75
C LEU A 268 -12.16 -0.84 -6.86
N LEU A 269 -12.32 -1.08 -5.56
CA LEU A 269 -11.37 -0.82 -4.49
C LEU A 269 -10.68 -2.12 -4.11
N PHE A 270 -9.35 -2.11 -3.99
CA PHE A 270 -8.54 -3.23 -3.54
C PHE A 270 -7.86 -2.83 -2.23
N LEU A 271 -8.29 -3.44 -1.12
CA LEU A 271 -7.87 -3.08 0.22
C LEU A 271 -7.08 -4.23 0.86
N PRO A 272 -5.73 -4.22 0.80
CA PRO A 272 -4.91 -5.18 1.53
C PRO A 272 -5.26 -5.18 3.02
N TYR A 273 -5.59 -6.37 3.54
CA TYR A 273 -6.14 -6.59 4.86
C TYR A 273 -5.33 -7.62 5.64
N LEU A 274 -4.87 -7.24 6.83
CA LEU A 274 -4.11 -8.11 7.72
C LEU A 274 -4.99 -8.73 8.81
N GLY A 275 -5.67 -7.91 9.62
CA GLY A 275 -6.53 -8.39 10.71
C GLY A 275 -5.77 -9.10 11.85
N GLN A 276 -4.47 -8.87 12.01
CA GLN A 276 -3.63 -9.49 13.04
C GLN A 276 -2.97 -8.44 13.93
N GLU A 277 -2.41 -8.84 15.08
CA GLU A 277 -1.61 -7.95 15.91
C GLU A 277 -0.38 -7.43 15.11
N ALA A 278 -0.14 -6.13 15.13
CA ALA A 278 0.93 -5.47 14.38
C ALA A 278 2.34 -5.94 14.78
N THR A 279 2.49 -6.69 15.89
CA THR A 279 3.74 -7.39 16.26
C THR A 279 4.22 -8.34 15.18
N ILE A 280 3.32 -8.91 14.36
CA ILE A 280 3.71 -9.76 13.24
C ILE A 280 4.52 -8.98 12.19
N LEU A 281 4.33 -7.67 12.10
CA LEU A 281 5.11 -6.79 11.24
C LEU A 281 6.44 -6.37 11.89
N GLN A 282 6.69 -6.66 13.18
CA GLN A 282 7.83 -6.15 13.95
C GLN A 282 8.94 -7.20 14.21
N PRO A 283 10.24 -6.84 14.13
CA PRO A 283 10.75 -5.53 13.77
C PRO A 283 10.69 -5.34 12.25
N PHE A 284 9.95 -4.33 11.81
CA PHE A 284 10.07 -3.84 10.44
C PHE A 284 11.27 -2.88 10.41
N PRO A 285 12.27 -3.02 9.52
CA PRO A 285 12.48 -4.06 8.50
C PRO A 285 13.46 -5.20 8.89
N ILE A 286 13.81 -5.37 10.17
CA ILE A 286 15.09 -6.01 10.55
C ILE A 286 15.09 -7.56 10.62
N ASN A 287 13.96 -8.27 10.59
CA ASN A 287 14.01 -9.74 10.43
C ASN A 287 12.69 -10.35 9.95
N LEU A 288 12.53 -10.38 8.63
CA LEU A 288 11.34 -10.87 7.94
C LEU A 288 11.45 -12.36 7.53
N LYS A 289 12.62 -12.99 7.68
CA LYS A 289 12.90 -14.34 7.19
C LYS A 289 12.07 -15.40 7.92
N GLY A 290 11.33 -16.21 7.16
CA GLY A 290 10.48 -17.29 7.68
C GLY A 290 9.17 -16.82 8.33
N ARG A 291 8.81 -15.54 8.16
CA ARG A 291 7.47 -15.06 8.46
C ARG A 291 6.54 -15.36 7.29
N HIS A 292 5.26 -15.50 7.60
CA HIS A 292 4.18 -15.42 6.64
C HIS A 292 3.15 -14.47 7.22
N PHE A 293 2.73 -13.48 6.44
CA PHE A 293 1.70 -12.53 6.81
C PHE A 293 0.33 -13.00 6.37
N ASP A 294 0.24 -13.82 5.31
CA ASP A 294 -0.99 -14.32 4.69
C ASP A 294 -1.98 -13.16 4.45
N PHE A 295 -1.55 -12.10 3.76
CA PHE A 295 -2.44 -10.97 3.47
C PHE A 295 -3.65 -11.41 2.65
N TYR A 296 -4.81 -10.87 3.02
CA TYR A 296 -5.98 -10.88 2.15
C TYR A 296 -6.05 -9.55 1.40
N ILE A 297 -6.79 -9.51 0.30
CA ILE A 297 -7.29 -8.25 -0.24
C ILE A 297 -8.81 -8.32 -0.17
N GLU A 298 -9.41 -7.37 0.53
CA GLU A 298 -10.84 -7.17 0.47
C GLU A 298 -11.17 -6.24 -0.70
N VAL A 299 -12.07 -6.69 -1.58
CA VAL A 299 -12.48 -5.97 -2.77
C VAL A 299 -13.89 -5.48 -2.60
N TYR A 300 -14.09 -4.19 -2.86
CA TYR A 300 -15.39 -3.51 -2.79
C TYR A 300 -15.62 -2.72 -4.06
N ASP A 301 -16.86 -2.40 -4.37
CA ASP A 301 -17.16 -1.34 -5.35
C ASP A 301 -17.08 0.06 -4.68
N TRP A 302 -17.20 1.12 -5.47
CA TRP A 302 -17.23 2.50 -4.96
C TRP A 302 -18.50 2.84 -4.14
N ASN A 303 -19.52 1.98 -4.14
CA ASN A 303 -20.69 2.09 -3.26
C ASN A 303 -20.51 1.30 -1.96
N LEU A 304 -19.30 0.78 -1.70
CA LEU A 304 -18.93 0.00 -0.53
C LEU A 304 -19.62 -1.37 -0.44
N ALA A 305 -20.16 -1.87 -1.54
CA ALA A 305 -20.68 -3.23 -1.61
C ALA A 305 -19.49 -4.23 -1.65
N PRO A 306 -19.47 -5.26 -0.79
CA PRO A 306 -18.42 -6.28 -0.83
C PRO A 306 -18.52 -7.08 -2.12
N VAL A 307 -17.40 -7.23 -2.83
CA VAL A 307 -17.30 -7.93 -4.11
C VAL A 307 -16.63 -9.28 -3.93
N ALA A 308 -15.44 -9.31 -3.33
CA ALA A 308 -14.68 -10.54 -3.10
C ALA A 308 -13.63 -10.36 -2.00
N ARG A 309 -13.23 -11.45 -1.36
CA ARG A 309 -11.99 -11.49 -0.56
C ARG A 309 -10.98 -12.39 -1.26
N LEU A 310 -9.85 -11.82 -1.63
CA LEU A 310 -8.79 -12.50 -2.37
C LEU A 310 -7.77 -13.07 -1.40
N LYS A 311 -7.42 -14.34 -1.60
CA LYS A 311 -6.36 -15.04 -0.88
C LYS A 311 -5.25 -15.42 -1.85
N PHE A 312 -4.02 -15.10 -1.50
CA PHE A 312 -2.86 -15.30 -2.36
C PHE A 312 -2.04 -16.51 -1.91
N ASP A 313 -1.26 -17.07 -2.82
CA ASP A 313 -0.29 -18.14 -2.57
C ASP A 313 1.10 -17.61 -2.15
N ASN A 314 1.28 -16.29 -2.11
CA ASN A 314 2.48 -15.61 -1.65
C ASN A 314 2.11 -14.47 -0.68
N ASP A 315 3.10 -14.00 0.09
CA ASP A 315 2.98 -12.77 0.87
C ASP A 315 3.13 -11.53 -0.03
N LEU A 316 2.36 -10.48 0.28
CA LEU A 316 2.30 -9.22 -0.47
C LEU A 316 2.26 -8.05 0.51
N ILE A 317 2.82 -6.90 0.11
CA ILE A 317 2.69 -5.64 0.85
C ILE A 317 2.09 -4.54 -0.04
N ARG A 318 2.64 -4.32 -1.24
CA ARG A 318 2.12 -3.35 -2.21
C ARG A 318 1.72 -4.02 -3.52
N LEU A 319 0.80 -3.37 -4.23
CA LEU A 319 0.19 -3.89 -5.44
C LEU A 319 0.17 -2.80 -6.50
N CYS A 320 0.27 -3.20 -7.76
CA CYS A 320 -0.08 -2.38 -8.89
C CYS A 320 -1.19 -3.07 -9.67
N ILE A 321 -2.35 -2.42 -9.76
CA ILE A 321 -3.50 -2.93 -10.50
C ILE A 321 -3.44 -2.41 -11.94
N ASP A 322 -3.53 -3.32 -12.90
CA ASP A 322 -3.76 -2.99 -14.32
C ASP A 322 -5.17 -3.38 -14.70
N GLU A 323 -6.05 -2.38 -14.62
CA GLU A 323 -7.47 -2.48 -14.93
C GLU A 323 -7.72 -2.94 -16.36
N GLU A 324 -6.91 -2.47 -17.33
CA GLU A 324 -7.08 -2.78 -18.76
C GLU A 324 -6.80 -4.26 -19.06
N ARG A 325 -5.79 -4.84 -18.39
CA ARG A 325 -5.37 -6.24 -18.60
C ARG A 325 -5.95 -7.19 -17.55
N HIS A 326 -6.69 -6.68 -16.57
CA HIS A 326 -7.18 -7.41 -15.40
C HIS A 326 -6.06 -8.17 -14.69
N LYS A 327 -4.96 -7.47 -14.39
CA LYS A 327 -3.79 -8.05 -13.70
C LYS A 327 -3.45 -7.30 -12.42
N ILE A 328 -2.84 -8.03 -11.49
CA ILE A 328 -2.13 -7.46 -10.35
C ILE A 328 -0.65 -7.80 -10.50
N TYR A 329 0.20 -6.77 -10.43
CA TYR A 329 1.65 -6.91 -10.36
C TYR A 329 2.12 -6.62 -8.92
N THR A 330 2.97 -7.49 -8.38
CA THR A 330 3.53 -7.36 -7.03
C THR A 330 4.83 -8.17 -6.90
N TRP A 331 5.38 -8.27 -5.69
CA TRP A 331 6.53 -9.10 -5.35
C TRP A 331 6.30 -9.73 -3.97
N ASN A 332 7.01 -10.84 -3.70
CA ASN A 332 7.06 -11.39 -2.35
C ASN A 332 8.16 -10.67 -1.55
N PRO A 333 7.83 -9.96 -0.46
CA PRO A 333 8.82 -9.19 0.31
C PRO A 333 9.68 -10.07 1.25
N LEU A 334 9.42 -11.38 1.36
CA LEU A 334 9.99 -12.27 2.37
C LEU A 334 10.95 -13.32 1.82
N GLU A 335 10.73 -13.79 0.59
CA GLU A 335 11.37 -15.01 0.09
C GLU A 335 12.27 -14.79 -1.12
N ASP A 336 11.80 -14.05 -2.12
CA ASP A 336 12.43 -14.08 -3.44
C ASP A 336 12.21 -12.79 -4.23
N PHE A 337 13.29 -12.00 -4.35
CA PHE A 337 13.35 -10.81 -5.18
C PHE A 337 13.70 -11.13 -6.64
N ASP A 338 13.87 -12.41 -6.99
CA ASP A 338 14.18 -12.85 -8.36
C ASP A 338 12.94 -12.92 -9.26
N ASN A 339 11.74 -12.60 -8.74
CA ASN A 339 10.50 -12.66 -9.50
C ASN A 339 9.59 -11.47 -9.26
N VAL A 340 9.00 -10.95 -10.35
CA VAL A 340 7.75 -10.18 -10.28
C VAL A 340 6.59 -11.17 -10.31
N LEU A 341 5.65 -11.02 -9.39
CA LEU A 341 4.46 -11.86 -9.30
C LEU A 341 3.32 -11.23 -10.08
N VAL A 342 2.64 -12.04 -10.89
CA VAL A 342 1.49 -11.62 -11.70
C VAL A 342 0.29 -12.47 -11.38
N TYR A 343 -0.81 -11.82 -11.00
CA TYR A 343 -2.08 -12.48 -10.73
C TYR A 343 -3.15 -12.04 -11.73
N SER A 344 -4.02 -12.98 -12.12
CA SER A 344 -5.20 -12.68 -12.93
C SER A 344 -6.39 -12.31 -12.04
N ILE A 345 -7.09 -11.23 -12.37
CA ILE A 345 -8.32 -10.79 -11.70
C ILE A 345 -9.50 -10.65 -12.66
N GLU A 346 -9.43 -11.29 -13.84
CA GLU A 346 -10.43 -11.19 -14.92
C GLU A 346 -11.87 -11.49 -14.50
N ASN A 347 -12.06 -12.33 -13.48
CA ASN A 347 -13.37 -12.76 -12.99
C ASN A 347 -13.84 -12.02 -11.73
N ILE A 348 -13.07 -11.07 -11.19
CA ILE A 348 -13.44 -10.36 -9.96
C ILE A 348 -14.43 -9.23 -10.30
N GLY A 349 -15.57 -9.20 -9.60
CA GLY A 349 -16.59 -8.17 -9.81
C GLY A 349 -17.45 -8.34 -11.07
N ARG A 350 -17.37 -9.50 -11.72
CA ARG A 350 -18.22 -9.86 -12.86
C ARG A 350 -19.12 -11.02 -12.48
N ASP A 351 -20.41 -10.92 -12.80
CA ASP A 351 -21.32 -12.05 -12.72
C ASP A 351 -20.83 -13.14 -13.67
N VAL A 352 -20.20 -14.17 -13.12
CA VAL A 352 -19.88 -15.39 -13.87
C VAL A 352 -21.17 -16.19 -13.98
N ASN A 353 -21.93 -15.93 -15.04
CA ASN A 353 -23.05 -16.80 -15.46
C ASN A 353 -22.56 -17.99 -16.25
#